data_AF-A0A3M2ZHM0-F1
#
_entry.id   AF-A0A3M2ZHM0-F1
#
_cell.length_a   1.000
_cell.length_b   1.000
_cell.length_c   1.000
_cell.angle_alpha   90.00
_cell.angle_beta   90.00
_cell.angle_gamma   90.00
#
_symmetry.space_group_name_H-M   'P 1'
#
loop_
_entity.id
_entity.type
_entity.pdbx_description
1 polymer ?
#
loop_
_entity_poly.entity_id
_entity_poly.type
_entity_poly.pdbx_seq_one_letter_code
_entity_poly.pdbx_strand_id
1 'polypeptide(L)'
;SASEWRIVERGCIQRVKALNMFLADLYHDQRIIKAGIIPAEQVLANEQYQLAMQGLNLHRDLYSHVSGVDLVRDGDGTYYVLEDNLRTPSGVSYMLEDR
;
A
#
# COMPACT_ATOMS: atom_id res chain seq x y z
N SER A 1 21.44 -9.79 4.01
CA SER A 1 22.51 -9.62 3.01
C SER A 1 22.10 -8.62 1.93
N ALA A 2 23.05 -8.13 1.12
CA ALA A 2 22.73 -7.16 0.05
C ALA A 2 21.86 -7.74 -1.09
N SER A 3 21.84 -9.06 -1.27
CA SER A 3 20.97 -9.74 -2.24
C SER A 3 19.54 -9.87 -1.70
N GLU A 4 19.37 -10.25 -0.43
CA GLU A 4 18.06 -10.32 0.22
C GLU A 4 17.40 -8.94 0.27
N TRP A 5 18.15 -7.90 0.66
CA TRP A 5 17.61 -6.54 0.69
C TRP A 5 17.10 -6.09 -0.69
N ARG A 6 17.83 -6.41 -1.76
CA ARG A 6 17.39 -6.10 -3.13
C ARG A 6 16.09 -6.79 -3.55
N ILE A 7 15.74 -7.92 -2.94
CA ILE A 7 14.45 -8.59 -3.19
C ILE A 7 13.36 -7.87 -2.42
N VAL A 8 13.58 -7.63 -1.13
CA VAL A 8 12.64 -6.93 -0.24
C VAL A 8 12.32 -5.53 -0.77
N GLU A 9 13.34 -4.72 -1.05
CA GLU A 9 13.20 -3.35 -1.56
C GLU A 9 12.35 -3.31 -2.84
N ARG A 10 12.66 -4.16 -3.83
CA ARG A 10 11.89 -4.21 -5.08
C ARG A 10 10.44 -4.62 -4.84
N GLY A 11 10.21 -5.59 -3.95
CA GLY A 11 8.87 -6.04 -3.57
C GLY A 11 8.06 -4.93 -2.91
N CYS A 12 8.64 -4.21 -1.96
CA CYS A 12 8.00 -3.08 -1.29
C CYS A 12 7.67 -1.95 -2.28
N ILE A 13 8.61 -1.57 -3.16
CA ILE A 13 8.36 -0.54 -4.19
C ILE A 13 7.23 -0.96 -5.12
N GLN A 14 7.24 -2.21 -5.59
CA GLN A 14 6.19 -2.73 -6.46
C GLN A 14 4.81 -2.68 -5.77
N ARG A 15 4.74 -3.13 -4.51
CA ARG A 15 3.50 -3.18 -3.72
C ARG A 15 2.95 -1.79 -3.46
N VAL A 16 3.77 -0.85 -2.97
CA VAL A 16 3.35 0.53 -2.68
C VAL A 16 2.89 1.26 -3.95
N LYS A 17 3.53 1.00 -5.09
CA LYS A 17 3.08 1.52 -6.39
C LYS A 17 1.69 0.98 -6.75
N ALA A 18 1.47 -0.33 -6.60
CA ALA A 18 0.16 -0.93 -6.89
C ALA A 18 -0.93 -0.40 -5.95
N LEU A 19 -0.63 -0.20 -4.67
CA LEU A 19 -1.57 0.36 -3.69
C LEU A 19 -1.97 1.80 -4.03
N ASN A 20 -1.02 2.66 -4.42
CA ASN A 20 -1.34 4.02 -4.88
C ASN A 20 -2.20 3.99 -6.16
N MET A 21 -1.87 3.13 -7.13
CA MET A 21 -2.69 2.96 -8.33
C MET A 21 -4.10 2.45 -8.03
N PHE A 22 -4.23 1.54 -7.06
CA PHE A 22 -5.52 1.03 -6.59
C PHE A 22 -6.38 2.14 -5.98
N LEU A 23 -5.80 2.96 -5.09
CA LEU A 23 -6.50 4.08 -4.49
C LEU A 23 -6.91 5.12 -5.54
N ALA A 24 -6.03 5.43 -6.49
CA ALA A 24 -6.33 6.32 -7.60
C ALA A 24 -7.49 5.79 -8.45
N ASP A 25 -7.45 4.52 -8.85
CA ASP A 25 -8.52 3.90 -9.63
C ASP A 25 -9.85 3.90 -8.88
N LEU A 26 -9.83 3.54 -7.59
CA LEU A 26 -11.00 3.44 -6.75
C LEU A 26 -11.76 4.77 -6.61
N TYR A 27 -11.04 5.88 -6.43
CA TYR A 27 -11.64 7.21 -6.32
C TYR A 27 -11.94 7.87 -7.68
N HIS A 28 -11.68 7.19 -8.79
CA HIS A 28 -11.93 7.67 -10.14
C HIS A 28 -12.72 6.65 -10.97
N ASP A 29 -12.07 5.99 -11.93
CA ASP A 29 -12.72 5.18 -12.95
C ASP A 29 -13.21 3.81 -12.45
N GLN A 30 -12.79 3.37 -11.26
CA GLN A 30 -13.15 2.11 -10.64
C GLN A 30 -13.01 0.91 -11.59
N ARG A 31 -11.94 0.90 -12.40
CA ARG A 31 -11.72 -0.14 -13.43
C ARG A 31 -11.54 -1.51 -12.79
N ILE A 32 -10.88 -1.61 -11.64
CA ILE A 32 -10.67 -2.88 -10.95
C ILE A 32 -11.98 -3.52 -10.47
N ILE A 33 -12.97 -2.69 -10.10
CA ILE A 33 -14.31 -3.12 -9.74
C ILE A 33 -15.11 -3.48 -11.00
N LYS A 34 -15.09 -2.63 -12.03
CA LYS A 34 -15.76 -2.88 -13.32
C LYS A 34 -15.24 -4.15 -14.02
N ALA A 35 -13.97 -4.50 -13.80
CA ALA A 35 -13.36 -5.73 -14.29
C ALA A 35 -13.73 -6.98 -13.47
N GLY A 36 -14.43 -6.82 -12.33
CA GLY A 36 -14.82 -7.93 -11.45
C GLY A 36 -13.68 -8.54 -10.65
N ILE A 37 -12.52 -7.87 -10.57
CA ILE A 37 -11.35 -8.38 -9.83
C ILE A 37 -11.51 -8.15 -8.32
N ILE A 38 -12.03 -6.97 -7.95
CA ILE A 38 -12.37 -6.64 -6.56
C ILE A 38 -13.88 -6.41 -6.46
N PRO A 39 -14.59 -7.13 -5.56
CA PRO A 39 -16.01 -6.89 -5.34
C PRO A 39 -16.27 -5.49 -4.79
N ALA A 40 -17.29 -4.81 -5.33
CA ALA A 40 -17.61 -3.43 -4.96
C ALA A 40 -17.93 -3.29 -3.47
N GLU A 41 -18.66 -4.26 -2.91
CA GLU A 41 -19.09 -4.29 -1.52
C GLU A 41 -17.93 -4.39 -0.51
N GLN A 42 -16.79 -4.98 -0.90
CA GLN A 42 -15.61 -5.05 -0.02
C GLN A 42 -14.97 -3.68 0.19
N VAL A 43 -15.22 -2.74 -0.72
CA VAL A 43 -14.53 -1.45 -0.74
C VAL A 43 -15.49 -0.30 -0.52
N LEU A 44 -16.56 -0.20 -1.31
CA LEU A 44 -17.48 0.95 -1.28
C LEU A 44 -18.37 0.98 -0.04
N ALA A 45 -18.57 -0.16 0.64
CA ALA A 45 -19.29 -0.23 1.91
C ALA A 45 -18.34 -0.16 3.12
N ASN A 46 -17.03 -0.09 2.91
CA ASN A 46 -16.05 -0.02 3.99
C ASN A 46 -16.11 1.37 4.64
N GLU A 47 -16.14 1.45 5.97
CA GLU A 47 -16.15 2.72 6.73
C GLU A 47 -14.93 3.62 6.45
N GLN A 48 -13.84 3.05 5.93
CA GLN A 48 -12.62 3.77 5.58
C GLN A 48 -12.67 4.39 4.20
N TYR A 49 -13.62 3.97 3.34
CA TYR A 49 -13.81 4.59 2.04
C TYR A 49 -14.35 6.00 2.19
N GLN A 50 -13.60 6.99 1.70
CA GLN A 50 -13.93 8.39 1.87
C GLN A 50 -14.61 8.96 0.63
N LEU A 51 -15.94 9.09 0.67
CA LEU A 51 -16.71 9.67 -0.45
C LEU A 51 -16.21 11.07 -0.87
N ALA A 52 -15.67 11.85 0.07
CA ALA A 52 -15.10 13.16 -0.19
C ALA A 52 -13.86 13.14 -1.12
N MET A 53 -13.22 11.99 -1.29
CA MET A 53 -12.05 11.83 -2.18
C MET A 53 -12.45 11.51 -3.63
N GLN A 54 -13.73 11.22 -3.90
CA GLN A 54 -14.19 10.85 -5.23
C GLN A 54 -13.97 11.98 -6.24
N GLY A 55 -13.24 11.69 -7.32
CA GLY A 55 -12.90 12.64 -8.39
C GLY A 55 -11.89 13.71 -8.01
N LEU A 56 -11.28 13.63 -6.82
CA LEU A 56 -10.23 14.55 -6.41
C LEU A 56 -8.90 14.19 -7.07
N ASN A 57 -8.43 15.07 -7.95
CA ASN A 57 -7.12 14.92 -8.59
C ASN A 57 -5.99 15.33 -7.62
N LEU A 58 -5.30 14.34 -7.06
CA LEU A 58 -4.13 14.57 -6.22
C LEU A 58 -2.88 14.83 -7.08
N HIS A 59 -1.90 15.53 -6.52
CA HIS A 59 -0.63 15.71 -7.21
C HIS A 59 0.03 14.35 -7.48
N ARG A 60 0.27 14.05 -8.77
CA ARG A 60 0.88 12.80 -9.25
C ARG A 60 0.10 11.52 -8.87
N ASP A 61 -1.19 11.64 -8.55
CA ASP A 61 -2.03 10.52 -8.12
C ASP A 61 -1.45 9.77 -6.90
N LEU A 62 -0.70 10.47 -6.04
CA LEU A 62 -0.10 9.91 -4.83
C LEU A 62 -1.04 10.07 -3.63
N TYR A 63 -1.49 8.94 -3.10
CA TYR A 63 -2.36 8.85 -1.93
C TYR A 63 -1.56 8.53 -0.67
N SER A 64 -0.70 7.50 -0.72
CA SER A 64 0.20 7.12 0.37
C SER A 64 1.62 7.57 0.02
N HIS A 65 2.01 8.72 0.58
CA HIS A 65 3.32 9.33 0.38
C HIS A 65 4.42 8.61 1.18
N VAL A 66 4.04 8.09 2.34
CA VAL A 66 4.86 7.24 3.20
C VAL A 66 4.01 6.01 3.49
N SER A 67 4.60 4.83 3.32
CA SER A 67 3.94 3.56 3.55
C SER A 67 4.84 2.68 4.42
N GLY A 68 4.30 2.16 5.51
CA GLY A 68 4.92 1.06 6.25
C GLY A 68 4.51 -0.28 5.64
N VAL A 69 5.46 -1.21 5.51
CA VAL A 69 5.19 -2.58 5.04
C VAL A 69 5.76 -3.52 6.09
N ASP A 70 4.87 -4.17 6.83
CA ASP A 70 5.27 -5.05 7.93
C ASP A 70 5.60 -6.43 7.35
N LEU A 71 6.86 -6.81 7.48
CA LEU A 71 7.41 -8.03 6.88
C LEU A 71 7.78 -9.03 7.95
N VAL A 72 7.46 -10.30 7.69
CA VAL A 72 8.02 -11.44 8.40
C VAL A 72 8.84 -12.29 7.46
N ARG A 73 9.88 -12.92 8.01
CA ARG A 73 10.69 -13.92 7.31
C ARG A 73 10.40 -15.28 7.92
N ASP A 74 9.98 -16.22 7.08
CA ASP A 74 9.73 -17.59 7.49
C ASP A 74 11.05 -18.39 7.59
N GLY A 75 10.99 -19.59 8.17
CA GLY A 75 12.16 -20.45 8.42
C GLY A 75 12.85 -20.95 7.15
N ASP A 76 12.15 -20.95 6.00
CA ASP A 76 12.70 -21.24 4.68
C ASP A 76 13.44 -20.04 4.05
N GLY A 77 13.38 -18.88 4.71
CA GLY A 77 13.98 -17.63 4.27
C GLY A 77 13.09 -16.75 3.39
N THR A 78 11.86 -17.18 3.08
CA THR A 78 10.86 -16.43 2.31
C THR A 78 10.30 -15.27 3.12
N TYR A 79 10.06 -14.14 2.47
CA TYR A 79 9.47 -12.95 3.09
C TYR A 79 7.98 -12.85 2.76
N TYR A 80 7.18 -12.53 3.76
CA TYR A 80 5.73 -12.32 3.64
C TYR A 80 5.35 -10.95 4.20
N VAL A 81 4.39 -10.30 3.56
CA VAL A 81 3.77 -9.07 4.08
C VAL A 81 2.64 -9.46 5.02
N LEU A 82 2.68 -8.98 6.26
CA LEU A 82 1.58 -9.12 7.21
C LEU A 82 0.56 -7.99 7.07
N GLU A 83 1.04 -6.75 6.96
CA GLU A 83 0.20 -5.55 6.98
C GLU A 83 0.81 -4.40 6.18
N ASP A 84 -0.07 -3.55 5.63
CA ASP A 84 0.28 -2.29 4.98
C ASP A 84 -0.24 -1.10 5.79
N ASN A 85 0.67 -0.21 6.18
CA ASN A 85 0.36 0.98 6.97
C ASN A 85 0.37 2.23 6.08
N LEU A 86 -0.80 2.63 5.58
CA LEU A 86 -0.93 3.69 4.56
C LEU A 86 -1.50 5.03 5.05
N ARG A 87 -1.93 5.11 6.32
CA ARG A 87 -2.53 6.32 6.90
C ARG A 87 -1.45 7.27 7.42
N THR A 88 -1.16 7.15 8.71
CA THR A 88 -0.12 7.89 9.42
C THR A 88 0.90 6.89 9.94
N PRO A 89 1.72 6.27 9.07
CA PRO A 89 2.73 5.32 9.52
C PRO A 89 3.72 6.03 10.46
N SER A 90 4.05 5.38 11.56
CA SER A 90 5.00 5.86 12.58
C SER A 90 6.15 4.86 12.72
N GLY A 91 7.18 5.20 13.51
CA GLY A 91 8.30 4.28 13.79
C GLY A 91 9.65 4.68 13.17
N VAL A 92 9.67 5.66 12.27
CA VAL A 92 10.92 6.16 11.67
C VAL A 92 11.88 6.73 12.72
N SER A 93 11.36 7.33 13.80
CA SER A 93 12.17 7.86 14.90
C SER A 93 12.97 6.77 15.63
N TYR A 94 12.32 5.65 15.99
CA TYR A 94 13.01 4.54 16.65
C TYR A 94 14.12 3.95 15.76
N MET A 95 13.86 3.80 14.46
CA MET A 95 14.88 3.32 13.51
C MET A 95 16.09 4.26 13.44
N LEU A 96 15.90 5.58 13.53
CA LEU A 96 17.00 6.54 13.49
C LEU A 96 17.80 6.58 14.79
N GLU A 97 17.15 6.32 15.93
CA GLU A 97 17.80 6.26 17.25
C GLU A 97 18.62 4.98 17.46
N ASP A 98 18.17 3.85 16.90
CA ASP A 98 18.83 2.53 17.05
C ASP A 98 19.93 2.26 16.00
N ARG A 99 20.47 3.29 15.34
CA ARG A 99 21.48 3.16 14.26
C ARG A 99 22.93 3.15 14.70
#